data_AF-A0A9P0NU00-F1
#
_entry.id   AF-A0A9P0NU00-F1
#
_cell.length_a   1.000
_cell.length_b   1.000
_cell.length_c   1.000
_cell.angle_alpha   90.00
_cell.angle_beta   90.00
_cell.angle_gamma   90.00
#
_symmetry.space_group_name_H-M   'P 1'
#
loop_
_entity.id
_entity.type
_entity.pdbx_description
1 polymer ?
#
loop_
_entity_poly.entity_id
_entity_poly.type
_entity_poly.pdbx_seq_one_letter_code
_entity_poly.pdbx_strand_id
1 'polypeptide(L)' 'MAAKKRKFSQDYVKFGFTFMETAELQLPLYAICIKVLSNDSMRLNRLERHLQQQHPSLVLKTKEFFLLKQNPSSG' A
#
# COMPACT_ATOMS: atom_id res chain seq x y z
N MET A 1 -3.83 4.40 -27.80
CA MET A 1 -2.62 3.90 -27.11
C MET A 1 -3.01 3.47 -25.71
N ALA A 2 -2.97 2.17 -25.41
CA ALA A 2 -3.23 1.70 -24.05
C ALA A 2 -2.11 2.22 -23.14
N ALA A 3 -2.43 3.21 -22.30
CA ALA A 3 -1.54 3.65 -21.25
C ALA A 3 -1.12 2.39 -20.48
N LYS A 4 0.17 2.08 -20.53
CA LYS A 4 0.79 1.00 -19.78
C LYS A 4 0.74 1.43 -18.31
N LYS A 5 -0.47 1.42 -17.72
CA LYS A 5 -0.71 1.66 -16.29
C LYS A 5 0.31 0.80 -15.58
N ARG A 6 1.20 1.43 -14.81
CA ARG A 6 2.19 0.72 -13.98
C ARG A 6 1.37 -0.28 -13.18
N LYS A 7 1.39 -1.54 -13.60
CA LYS A 7 0.60 -2.59 -12.96
C LYS A 7 1.07 -2.61 -11.52
N PHE A 8 0.13 -2.34 -10.61
CA PHE A 8 0.33 -2.54 -9.18
C PHE A 8 0.98 -3.90 -8.99
N SER A 9 2.26 -3.91 -8.57
CA SER A 9 2.94 -5.17 -8.31
C SER A 9 2.38 -5.71 -7.01
N GLN A 10 1.99 -6.98 -6.98
CA GLN A 10 1.49 -7.60 -5.75
C GLN A 10 2.52 -7.54 -4.60
N ASP A 11 3.81 -7.30 -4.90
CA ASP A 11 4.84 -7.02 -3.91
C ASP A 11 4.55 -5.87 -2.96
N TYR A 12 3.74 -4.87 -3.33
CA TYR A 12 3.42 -3.76 -2.42
C TYR A 12 2.34 -4.16 -1.39
N VAL A 13 1.52 -5.17 -1.70
CA VAL A 13 0.46 -5.64 -0.81
C VAL A 13 1.00 -6.32 0.43
N LYS A 14 2.22 -6.88 0.37
CA LYS A 14 2.89 -7.51 1.52
C LYS A 14 3.19 -6.53 2.65
N PHE A 15 3.17 -5.24 2.36
CA PHE A 15 3.39 -4.17 3.32
C PHE A 15 2.09 -3.45 3.74
N GLY A 16 0.92 -3.86 3.21
CA GLY A 16 -0.35 -3.20 3.51
C GLY A 16 -0.63 -1.92 2.74
N PHE A 17 0.12 -1.67 1.67
CA PHE A 17 -0.03 -0.47 0.87
C PHE A 17 -0.98 -0.68 -0.30
N THR A 18 -1.70 0.39 -0.59
CA THR A 18 -2.48 0.54 -1.81
C THR A 18 -2.07 1.85 -2.50
N PHE A 19 -2.73 2.15 -3.60
CA PHE A 19 -2.53 3.40 -4.34
C PHE A 19 -3.86 4.11 -4.49
N MET A 20 -3.80 5.42 -4.38
CA MET A 20 -4.91 6.29 -4.69
C MET A 20 -4.71 6.83 -6.11
N GLU A 21 -5.67 6.58 -7.00
CA GLU A 21 -5.70 7.21 -8.32
C GLU A 21 -6.21 8.65 -8.11
N THR A 22 -5.35 9.64 -8.36
CA THR A 22 -5.74 11.05 -8.43
C THR A 22 -5.69 11.52 -9.89
N ALA A 23 -6.28 12.68 -10.17
CA ALA A 23 -6.38 13.25 -11.52
C ALA A 23 -5.03 13.37 -12.23
N GLU A 24 -3.95 13.56 -11.47
CA GLU A 24 -2.61 13.83 -11.99
C GLU A 24 -1.66 12.62 -11.93
N LEU A 25 -1.79 11.73 -10.93
CA LEU A 25 -0.90 10.59 -10.72
C LEU A 25 -1.48 9.54 -9.75
N GLN A 26 -0.72 8.48 -9.48
CA GLN A 26 -1.03 7.51 -8.43
C GLN A 26 -0.16 7.76 -7.20
N LEU A 27 -0.77 7.98 -6.05
CA LEU A 27 -0.05 8.21 -4.79
C LEU A 27 -0.13 6.99 -3.87
N PRO A 28 0.98 6.63 -3.19
CA PRO A 28 0.95 5.55 -2.20
C PRO A 28 0.04 5.94 -1.01
N LEU A 29 -0.90 5.06 -0.70
CA LEU A 29 -1.84 5.21 0.41
C LEU A 29 -1.72 4.00 1.34
N TYR A 30 -1.61 4.25 2.64
CA TYR A 30 -1.72 3.20 3.64
C TYR A 30 -3.18 2.79 3.81
N ALA A 31 -3.55 1.57 3.42
CA ALA A 31 -4.92 1.08 3.61
C ALA A 31 -5.28 0.88 5.09
N ILE A 32 -4.28 0.67 5.94
CA ILE A 32 -4.48 0.42 7.38
C ILE A 32 -4.83 1.71 8.15
N CYS A 33 -4.06 2.79 7.94
CA CYS A 33 -4.22 4.05 8.67
C CYS A 33 -4.81 5.17 7.80
N ILE A 34 -5.17 4.88 6.54
CA ILE A 34 -5.69 5.83 5.56
C ILE A 34 -4.77 7.06 5.42
N LYS A 35 -3.46 6.81 5.32
CA LYS A 35 -2.44 7.87 5.24
C LYS A 35 -1.88 7.97 3.83
N VAL A 36 -2.15 9.10 3.17
CA VAL A 36 -1.58 9.43 1.86
C VAL A 36 -0.13 9.85 2.05
N LEU A 37 0.76 9.30 1.22
CA LEU A 37 2.18 9.62 1.21
C LEU A 37 2.55 10.30 -0.11
N SER A 38 3.62 11.11 -0.09
CA SER A 38 4.17 11.72 -1.29
C SER A 38 4.74 10.67 -2.26
N ASN A 39 4.81 10.99 -3.55
CA ASN A 39 5.36 10.11 -4.58
C ASN A 39 6.79 9.62 -4.26
N ASP A 40 7.64 10.45 -3.66
CA ASP A 40 8.98 10.05 -3.18
C ASP A 40 8.98 8.92 -2.15
N SER A 41 7.86 8.74 -1.44
CA SER A 41 7.69 7.66 -0.48
C SER A 41 7.31 6.33 -1.11
N MET A 42 7.10 6.25 -2.43
CA MET A 42 6.85 4.99 -3.16
C MET A 42 8.02 3.98 -3.12
N ARG A 43 9.13 4.29 -2.44
CA ARG A 43 10.24 3.36 -2.27
C ARG A 43 9.90 2.30 -1.22
N LEU A 44 10.03 1.03 -1.58
CA LEU A 44 9.80 -0.11 -0.68
C LEU A 44 10.45 0.06 0.71
N ASN A 45 11.71 0.48 0.78
CA ASN A 45 12.41 0.72 2.06
C ASN A 45 11.72 1.76 2.95
N ARG A 46 11.07 2.78 2.37
CA ARG A 46 10.32 3.79 3.13
C ARG A 46 8.99 3.22 3.64
N LEU A 47 8.32 2.46 2.78
CA LEU A 47 7.07 1.79 3.07
C LEU A 47 7.25 0.79 4.23
N GLU A 48 8.26 -0.06 4.15
CA GLU A 48 8.61 -1.03 5.19
C GLU A 48 8.97 -0.34 6.51
N ARG A 49 9.80 0.70 6.47
CA ARG A 49 10.19 1.44 7.69
C ARG A 49 8.99 2.08 8.36
N HIS A 50 8.05 2.67 7.60
CA HIS A 50 6.83 3.21 8.18
C HIS A 50 6.01 2.10 8.86
N LEU A 51 5.88 0.93 8.22
CA LEU A 51 5.15 -0.20 8.79
C LEU A 51 5.77 -0.61 10.11
N GLN A 52 7.10 -0.74 10.16
CA GLN A 52 7.81 -1.10 11.38
C GLN A 52 7.68 -0.08 12.51
N GLN A 53 7.72 1.21 12.18
CA GLN A 53 7.69 2.29 13.17
C GLN A 53 6.27 2.62 13.66
N GLN A 54 5.30 2.62 12.75
CA GLN A 54 3.92 3.02 13.06
C GLN A 54 3.03 1.83 13.41
N HIS A 55 3.33 0.66 12.85
CA HIS A 55 2.55 -0.56 13.02
C HIS A 55 3.44 -1.78 13.26
N PRO A 56 4.27 -1.80 14.33
CA PRO A 56 5.19 -2.91 14.61
C PRO A 56 4.46 -4.27 14.70
N SER A 57 3.21 -4.27 15.16
CA SER A 57 2.36 -5.46 15.22
C SER A 57 1.96 -6.03 13.85
N LEU A 58 1.99 -5.20 12.80
CA LEU A 58 1.66 -5.59 11.43
C LEU A 58 2.87 -6.08 10.65
N VAL A 59 4.09 -5.83 11.13
CA VAL A 59 5.33 -6.36 10.53
C VAL A 59 5.35 -7.89 10.56
N LEU A 60 4.75 -8.48 11.60
CA LEU A 60 4.61 -9.93 11.74
C LEU A 60 3.47 -10.51 10.89
N LYS A 61 2.68 -9.66 10.21
CA LYS A 61 1.55 -10.09 9.40
C LYS A 61 1.98 -10.36 7.96
N THR A 62 1.38 -11.37 7.36
CA THR A 62 1.63 -11.75 5.97
C THR A 62 0.79 -10.90 5.01
N LYS A 63 1.11 -10.97 3.72
CA LYS A 63 0.34 -10.31 2.65
C LYS A 63 -1.16 -10.63 2.68
N GLU A 64 -1.54 -11.84 3.11
CA GLU A 64 -2.95 -12.25 3.22
C GLU A 64 -3.71 -11.40 4.24
N PHE A 65 -3.11 -11.11 5.39
CA PHE A 65 -3.72 -10.23 6.38
C PHE A 65 -4.03 -8.84 5.79
N PHE A 66 -3.10 -8.30 5.01
CA PHE A 66 -3.27 -7.02 4.36
C PHE A 66 -4.30 -7.05 3.23
N LEU A 67 -4.34 -8.12 2.44
CA LEU A 67 -5.35 -8.34 1.41
C LEU A 67 -6.77 -8.40 2.00
N LEU A 68 -6.92 -9.09 3.14
CA LEU A 68 -8.18 -9.16 3.89
C LEU A 68 -8.59 -7.78 4.41
N LYS A 69 -7.64 -6.99 4.94
CA LYS A 69 -7.93 -5.63 5.41
C LYS A 69 -8.22 -4.63 4.29
N GLN A 70 -7.68 -4.83 3.08
CA GLN A 70 -7.92 -3.96 1.93
C GLN A 70 -9.27 -4.18 1.26
N ASN A 71 -9.88 -5.37 1.41
CA ASN A 71 -11.19 -5.69 0.86
C ASN A 71 -12.21 -5.79 2.00
N PRO A 72 -12.89 -4.70 2.41
CA PRO A 72 -13.94 -4.74 3.43
C PRO A 72 -15.25 -5.35 2.90
N SER A 73 -15.19 -6.46 2.17
CA SER A 73 -16.38 -7.19 1.70
C SER A 73 -16.11 -8.68 1.63
N SER A 74 -16.37 -9.38 2.74
CA SER A 74 -17.35 -10.48 2.77
C SER A 74 -17.37 -11.06 4.19
N GLY A 75 -18.40 -10.68 4.92
CA GLY A 75 -18.83 -11.17 6.22
C GLY A 75 -20.24 -10.65 6.44
#